data_AF-A0A1Y3EEV4-F1
#
_entry.id   AF-A0A1Y3EEV4-F1
#
_cell.length_a   1.000
_cell.length_b   1.000
_cell.length_c   1.000
_cell.angle_alpha   90.00
_cell.angle_beta   90.00
_cell.angle_gamma   90.00
#
_symmetry.space_group_name_H-M   'P 1'
#
loop_
_entity.id
_entity.type
_entity.pdbx_description
1 polymer ?
#
loop_
_entity_poly.entity_id
_entity_poly.type
_entity_poly.pdbx_seq_one_letter_code
_entity_poly.pdbx_strand_id
1 'polypeptide(L)'
;MLAIAKSPFPDITGDEMKKVLLLLLGCAVQSDRREEFINQIKSLDNCTQQAIVDEIRKVTSEASCVLNAHMLDEFVNDERLAVLVKQLLIVVHERDQYAQHLLEANQEQQELDGSSALSSCNGGNACSGKLAENQQQATEYPDESVSRHCAVEIADLKAKVRRLRQDLDERNEMLSIYKEEIVEKDTVLTKMRQENFELMKSHRALNDYRDEVDALREKSERCDRLEEDCERMKEKLEELDFYKSRID
;
A
#
# COMPACT_ATOMS: atom_id res chain seq x y z
N MET A 1 -6.37 -18.24 2.40
CA MET A 1 -5.70 -18.10 3.71
C MET A 1 -5.23 -19.50 4.10
N LEU A 2 -3.91 -19.77 4.03
CA LEU A 2 -3.33 -21.08 4.34
C LEU A 2 -3.50 -21.36 5.85
N ALA A 3 -4.30 -22.36 6.20
CA ALA A 3 -4.62 -22.70 7.58
C ALA A 3 -3.69 -23.80 8.11
N ILE A 4 -2.38 -23.54 8.15
CA ILE A 4 -1.41 -24.43 8.78
C ILE A 4 -1.26 -23.99 10.24
N ALA A 5 -2.26 -24.31 11.06
CA ALA A 5 -2.24 -24.07 12.50
C ALA A 5 -2.14 -25.40 13.27
N LYS A 6 -1.69 -25.31 14.52
CA LYS A 6 -1.20 -26.35 15.47
C LYS A 6 -2.09 -27.59 15.71
N SER A 7 -3.20 -27.77 15.00
CA SER A 7 -4.04 -28.98 15.00
C SER A 7 -4.97 -28.99 13.77
N PRO A 8 -4.49 -29.45 12.60
CA PRO A 8 -5.29 -29.42 11.38
C PRO A 8 -5.96 -30.77 11.14
N PHE A 9 -7.21 -30.77 10.66
CA PHE A 9 -7.91 -31.98 10.25
C PHE A 9 -7.07 -32.68 9.15
N PRO A 10 -6.82 -33.99 9.23
CA PRO A 10 -5.75 -34.65 8.47
C PRO A 10 -5.87 -34.46 6.94
N ASP A 11 -7.09 -34.46 6.41
CA ASP A 11 -7.35 -34.33 4.98
C ASP A 11 -7.11 -32.91 4.46
N ILE A 12 -7.49 -31.89 5.24
CA ILE A 12 -7.28 -30.47 4.91
C ILE A 12 -5.77 -30.13 5.00
N THR A 13 -5.05 -30.76 5.92
CA THR A 13 -3.61 -30.54 6.11
C THR A 13 -2.81 -31.05 4.92
N GLY A 14 -3.17 -32.23 4.39
CA GLY A 14 -2.47 -32.85 3.27
C GLY A 14 -2.56 -31.99 2.01
N ASP A 15 -3.75 -31.50 1.69
CA ASP A 15 -3.97 -30.63 0.54
C ASP A 15 -3.29 -29.26 0.68
N GLU A 16 -3.33 -28.66 1.87
CA GLU A 16 -2.63 -27.39 2.13
C GLU A 16 -1.10 -27.57 2.11
N MET A 17 -0.58 -28.67 2.66
CA MET A 17 0.85 -29.01 2.58
C MET A 17 1.28 -29.27 1.14
N LYS A 18 0.43 -29.94 0.36
CA LYS A 18 0.66 -30.15 -1.07
C LYS A 18 0.76 -28.82 -1.81
N LYS A 19 -0.09 -27.84 -1.51
CA LYS A 19 0.00 -26.48 -2.10
C LYS A 19 1.30 -25.77 -1.75
N VAL A 20 1.77 -25.87 -0.49
CA VAL A 20 3.06 -25.29 -0.07
C VAL A 20 4.24 -25.96 -0.79
N LEU A 21 4.23 -27.29 -0.86
CA LEU A 21 5.25 -28.04 -1.60
C LEU A 21 5.25 -27.66 -3.08
N LEU A 22 4.07 -27.50 -3.69
CA LEU A 22 3.93 -27.08 -5.08
C LEU A 22 4.50 -25.67 -5.31
N LEU A 23 4.24 -24.75 -4.39
CA LEU A 23 4.75 -23.37 -4.44
C LEU A 23 6.28 -23.34 -4.33
N LEU A 24 6.84 -24.06 -3.35
CA LEU A 24 8.30 -24.17 -3.16
C LEU A 24 8.97 -24.80 -4.38
N LEU A 25 8.34 -25.80 -4.99
CA LEU A 25 8.81 -26.44 -6.21
C LEU A 25 8.77 -25.48 -7.40
N GLY A 26 7.71 -24.69 -7.55
CA GLY A 26 7.61 -23.63 -8.54
C GLY A 26 8.72 -22.60 -8.38
N CYS A 27 8.97 -22.13 -7.15
CA CYS A 27 10.08 -21.21 -6.85
C CYS A 27 11.44 -21.83 -7.16
N ALA A 28 11.68 -23.09 -6.79
CA ALA A 28 12.96 -23.76 -7.05
C ALA A 28 13.26 -23.89 -8.55
N VAL A 29 12.25 -24.27 -9.35
CA VAL A 29 12.37 -24.46 -10.81
C VAL A 29 12.49 -23.11 -11.56
N GLN A 30 11.92 -22.04 -11.01
CA GLN A 30 12.00 -20.68 -11.57
C GLN A 30 13.15 -19.84 -11.01
N SER A 31 13.91 -20.34 -10.04
CA SER A 31 15.04 -19.62 -9.44
C SER A 31 16.27 -19.56 -10.35
N ASP A 32 17.14 -18.60 -10.10
CA ASP A 32 18.44 -18.47 -10.77
C ASP A 32 19.38 -19.65 -10.51
N ARG A 33 19.10 -20.45 -9.47
CA ARG A 33 19.85 -21.67 -9.09
C ARG A 33 19.16 -22.97 -9.51
N ARG A 34 18.23 -22.93 -10.48
CA ARG A 34 17.47 -24.11 -10.94
C ARG A 34 18.32 -25.34 -11.26
N GLU A 35 19.55 -25.16 -11.75
CA GLU A 35 20.44 -26.27 -12.12
C GLU A 35 20.89 -27.10 -10.91
N GLU A 36 21.12 -26.45 -9.76
CA GLU A 36 21.45 -27.12 -8.50
C GLU A 36 20.30 -28.02 -8.03
N PHE A 37 19.08 -27.50 -8.09
CA PHE A 37 17.87 -28.25 -7.72
C PHE A 37 17.58 -29.39 -8.70
N ILE A 38 17.80 -29.20 -10.01
CA ILE A 38 17.67 -30.28 -11.00
C ILE A 38 18.65 -31.42 -10.70
N ASN A 39 19.89 -31.09 -10.34
CA ASN A 39 20.90 -32.10 -10.01
C ASN A 39 20.56 -32.84 -8.71
N GLN A 40 20.00 -32.16 -7.71
CA GLN A 40 19.48 -32.80 -6.50
C GLN A 40 18.29 -33.72 -6.80
N ILE A 41 17.33 -33.28 -7.64
CA ILE A 41 16.18 -34.11 -8.03
C ILE A 41 16.63 -35.36 -8.80
N LYS A 42 17.63 -35.24 -9.68
CA LYS A 42 18.23 -36.37 -10.42
C LYS A 42 18.97 -37.37 -9.53
N SER A 43 19.34 -36.98 -8.31
CA SER A 43 20.00 -37.87 -7.35
C SER A 43 19.02 -38.71 -6.52
N LEU A 44 17.71 -38.43 -6.63
CA LEU A 44 16.65 -39.18 -5.96
C LEU A 44 16.30 -40.47 -6.72
N ASP A 45 15.52 -41.34 -6.08
CA ASP A 45 15.02 -42.55 -6.72
C ASP A 45 14.05 -42.24 -7.87
N ASN A 46 13.98 -43.14 -8.85
CA ASN A 46 13.18 -42.95 -10.07
C ASN A 46 11.68 -42.71 -9.78
N CYS A 47 11.13 -43.29 -8.71
CA CYS A 47 9.72 -43.12 -8.35
C CYS A 47 9.46 -41.69 -7.86
N THR A 48 10.31 -41.19 -6.96
CA THR A 48 10.22 -39.81 -6.44
C THR A 48 10.54 -38.78 -7.52
N GLN A 49 11.53 -39.05 -8.38
CA GLN A 49 11.84 -38.19 -9.51
C GLN A 49 10.63 -38.02 -10.45
N GLN A 50 9.97 -39.12 -10.81
CA GLN A 50 8.79 -39.07 -11.68
C GLN A 50 7.63 -38.32 -11.01
N ALA A 51 7.38 -38.57 -9.72
CA ALA A 51 6.34 -37.86 -8.97
C ALA A 51 6.60 -36.34 -8.92
N ILE A 52 7.85 -35.91 -8.72
CA ILE A 52 8.24 -34.49 -8.75
C ILE A 52 8.05 -33.93 -10.16
N VAL A 53 8.46 -34.65 -11.21
CA VAL A 53 8.28 -34.22 -12.61
C VAL A 53 6.81 -34.04 -12.97
N ASP A 54 5.95 -34.93 -12.48
CA ASP A 54 4.50 -34.85 -12.71
C ASP A 54 3.88 -33.66 -11.99
N GLU A 55 4.33 -33.34 -10.77
CA GLU A 55 3.89 -32.14 -10.05
C GLU A 55 4.47 -30.84 -10.64
N ILE A 56 5.72 -30.83 -11.14
CA ILE A 56 6.28 -29.69 -11.92
C ILE A 56 5.43 -29.45 -13.16
N ARG A 57 5.05 -30.52 -13.88
CA ARG A 57 4.22 -30.41 -15.08
C ARG A 57 2.88 -29.74 -14.78
N LYS A 58 2.26 -30.04 -13.64
CA LYS A 58 1.01 -29.37 -13.21
C LYS A 58 1.25 -27.87 -13.02
N VAL A 59 2.34 -27.49 -12.35
CA VAL A 59 2.71 -26.07 -12.15
C VAL A 59 3.05 -25.35 -13.44
N THR A 60 3.64 -26.02 -14.43
CA THR A 60 4.03 -25.38 -15.69
C THR A 60 2.91 -25.35 -16.74
N SER A 61 1.91 -26.23 -16.62
CA SER A 61 0.91 -26.46 -17.67
C SER A 61 -0.54 -26.16 -17.24
N GLU A 62 -0.87 -26.17 -15.94
CA GLU A 62 -2.22 -25.87 -15.43
C GLU A 62 -2.30 -24.46 -14.83
N ALA A 63 -3.05 -23.57 -15.48
CA ALA A 63 -3.22 -22.17 -15.10
C ALA A 63 -3.89 -21.93 -13.72
N SER A 64 -4.43 -22.97 -13.08
CA SER A 64 -5.09 -22.88 -11.77
C SER A 64 -4.13 -22.69 -10.60
N CYS A 65 -2.83 -22.95 -10.80
CA CYS A 65 -1.80 -22.85 -9.76
C CYS A 65 -0.66 -21.87 -10.09
N VAL A 66 -0.80 -21.11 -11.19
CA VAL A 66 0.16 -20.10 -11.64
C VAL A 66 -0.45 -18.72 -11.51
N LEU A 67 0.15 -17.88 -10.66
CA LEU A 67 -0.16 -16.45 -10.65
C LEU A 67 0.43 -15.84 -11.94
N ASN A 68 -0.34 -15.84 -13.01
CA ASN A 68 0.04 -15.15 -14.24
C ASN A 68 -0.19 -13.65 -14.04
N ALA A 69 0.75 -12.80 -14.46
CA ALA A 69 0.63 -11.34 -14.35
C ALA A 69 -0.67 -10.81 -15.00
N HIS A 70 -1.18 -11.50 -16.03
CA HIS A 70 -2.45 -11.17 -16.68
C HIS A 70 -3.69 -11.49 -15.82
N MET A 71 -3.62 -12.52 -14.96
CA MET A 71 -4.69 -12.87 -14.01
C MET A 71 -4.76 -11.82 -12.88
N LEU A 72 -3.61 -11.23 -12.52
CA LEU A 72 -3.53 -10.12 -11.58
C LEU A 72 -4.41 -8.94 -12.03
N ASP A 73 -4.44 -8.68 -13.34
CA ASP A 73 -5.23 -7.61 -13.97
C ASP A 73 -6.75 -7.89 -13.92
N GLU A 74 -7.15 -9.17 -13.99
CA GLU A 74 -8.54 -9.59 -13.86
C GLU A 74 -9.05 -9.50 -12.40
N PHE A 75 -8.14 -9.73 -11.44
CA PHE A 75 -8.36 -9.59 -9.99
C PHE A 75 -8.45 -8.13 -9.50
N VAL A 76 -8.05 -7.14 -10.31
CA VAL A 76 -8.17 -5.70 -10.01
C VAL A 76 -9.63 -5.24 -9.88
N ASN A 77 -10.59 -6.03 -10.38
CA ASN A 77 -12.02 -5.71 -10.28
C ASN A 77 -12.63 -5.96 -8.88
N ASP A 78 -11.92 -6.64 -7.96
CA ASP A 78 -12.33 -6.81 -6.56
C ASP A 78 -11.42 -5.95 -5.66
N GLU A 79 -11.97 -4.87 -5.09
CA GLU A 79 -11.23 -3.93 -4.23
C GLU A 79 -10.49 -4.61 -3.07
N ARG A 80 -11.06 -5.68 -2.49
CA ARG A 80 -10.42 -6.38 -1.36
C ARG A 80 -9.22 -7.19 -1.81
N LEU A 81 -9.32 -7.79 -2.99
CA LEU A 81 -8.24 -8.57 -3.58
C LEU A 81 -7.14 -7.67 -4.13
N ALA A 82 -7.49 -6.52 -4.71
CA ALA A 82 -6.55 -5.50 -5.15
C ALA A 82 -5.68 -4.98 -3.98
N VAL A 83 -6.29 -4.72 -2.81
CA VAL A 83 -5.54 -4.32 -1.60
C VAL A 83 -4.59 -5.43 -1.14
N LEU A 84 -5.03 -6.69 -1.16
CA LEU A 84 -4.19 -7.81 -0.75
C LEU A 84 -3.02 -8.04 -1.72
N VAL A 85 -3.25 -7.94 -3.04
CA VAL A 85 -2.21 -8.02 -4.06
C VAL A 85 -1.20 -6.90 -3.90
N LYS A 86 -1.67 -5.67 -3.68
CA LYS A 86 -0.79 -4.52 -3.42
C LYS A 86 0.08 -4.75 -2.18
N GLN A 87 -0.50 -5.28 -1.10
CA GLN A 87 0.25 -5.59 0.10
C GLN A 87 1.26 -6.73 -0.12
N LEU A 88 0.88 -7.75 -0.89
CA LEU A 88 1.78 -8.86 -1.25
C LEU A 88 2.98 -8.37 -2.06
N LEU A 89 2.76 -7.46 -3.02
CA LEU A 89 3.84 -6.85 -3.81
C LEU A 89 4.82 -6.06 -2.93
N ILE A 90 4.32 -5.32 -1.93
CA ILE A 90 5.17 -4.61 -0.96
C ILE A 90 6.02 -5.60 -0.17
N VAL A 91 5.42 -6.68 0.36
CA VAL A 91 6.13 -7.70 1.14
C VAL A 91 7.17 -8.46 0.30
N VAL A 92 6.87 -8.74 -0.97
CA VAL A 92 7.84 -9.35 -1.90
C VAL A 92 9.01 -8.41 -2.14
N HIS A 93 8.76 -7.11 -2.34
CA HIS A 93 9.82 -6.13 -2.51
C HIS A 93 10.71 -6.01 -1.27
N GLU A 94 10.12 -5.95 -0.08
CA GLU A 94 10.87 -5.95 1.18
C GLU A 94 11.70 -7.22 1.35
N ARG A 95 11.13 -8.39 1.08
CA ARG A 95 11.85 -9.68 1.09
C ARG A 95 13.07 -9.64 0.17
N ASP A 96 12.90 -9.13 -1.05
CA ASP A 96 13.97 -9.09 -2.05
C ASP A 96 15.08 -8.12 -1.62
N GLN A 97 14.73 -6.98 -1.02
CA GLN A 97 15.69 -6.07 -0.39
C GLN A 97 16.47 -6.75 0.75
N TYR A 98 15.77 -7.47 1.65
CA TYR A 98 16.44 -8.21 2.73
C TYR A 98 17.36 -9.31 2.21
N ALA A 99 16.95 -10.03 1.18
CA ALA A 99 17.77 -11.06 0.54
C ALA A 99 19.04 -10.44 -0.07
N GLN A 100 18.92 -9.27 -0.71
CA GLN A 100 20.05 -8.53 -1.26
C GLN A 100 21.03 -8.09 -0.16
N HIS A 101 20.54 -7.52 0.94
CA HIS A 101 21.39 -7.16 2.08
C HIS A 101 22.06 -8.37 2.74
N LEU A 102 21.39 -9.52 2.78
CA LEU A 102 21.96 -10.74 3.33
C LEU A 102 23.07 -11.32 2.42
N LEU A 103 22.94 -11.15 1.10
CA LEU A 103 24.01 -11.49 0.14
C LEU A 103 25.20 -10.53 0.27
N GLU A 104 24.96 -9.23 0.39
CA GLU A 104 26.00 -8.22 0.62
C GLU A 104 26.78 -8.51 1.92
N ALA A 105 26.08 -8.79 3.02
CA ALA A 105 26.72 -9.15 4.29
C ALA A 105 27.54 -10.44 4.22
N ASN A 106 27.09 -11.44 3.45
CA ASN A 106 27.86 -12.68 3.23
C ASN A 106 29.10 -12.44 2.37
N GLN A 107 29.04 -11.55 1.37
CA GLN A 107 30.20 -11.18 0.56
C GLN A 107 31.25 -10.46 1.41
N GLU A 108 30.83 -9.52 2.26
CA GLU A 108 31.71 -8.82 3.21
C GLU A 108 32.38 -9.80 4.19
N GLN A 109 31.66 -10.81 4.70
CA GLN A 109 32.24 -11.87 5.53
C GLN A 109 33.23 -12.75 4.75
N GLN A 110 32.97 -13.04 3.47
CA GLN A 110 33.84 -13.87 2.65
C GLN A 110 35.12 -13.16 2.21
N GLU A 111 35.10 -11.83 2.05
CA GLU A 111 36.30 -11.02 1.82
C GLU A 111 37.19 -10.91 3.08
N LEU A 112 36.58 -10.88 4.27
CA LEU A 112 37.28 -10.93 5.56
C LEU A 112 37.89 -12.32 5.86
N ASP A 113 37.18 -13.40 5.52
CA ASP A 113 37.67 -14.77 5.68
C ASP A 113 38.65 -15.20 4.57
N GLY A 114 38.58 -14.58 3.38
CA GLY A 114 39.50 -14.82 2.26
C GLY A 114 40.95 -14.40 2.54
N SER A 115 41.16 -13.47 3.49
CA SER A 115 42.51 -13.13 4.00
C SER A 115 42.96 -14.00 5.18
N SER A 116 42.07 -14.83 5.74
CA SER A 116 42.33 -15.67 6.92
C SER A 116 42.45 -17.17 6.60
N ALA A 117 42.44 -17.56 5.32
CA ALA A 117 42.51 -18.95 4.86
C ALA A 117 43.89 -19.64 5.04
N LEU A 118 44.73 -19.14 5.95
CA LEU A 118 45.96 -19.78 6.39
C LEU A 118 46.07 -19.79 7.91
N SER A 119 45.04 -20.26 8.62
CA SER A 119 45.33 -20.85 9.94
C SER A 119 44.32 -21.93 10.31
N SER A 120 44.87 -23.12 10.38
CA SER A 120 44.20 -24.40 10.50
C SER A 120 43.80 -24.67 11.95
N CYS A 121 42.62 -25.29 12.06
CA CYS A 121 42.25 -26.41 12.93
C CYS A 121 41.98 -26.23 14.44
N ASN A 122 40.86 -26.89 14.81
CA ASN A 122 40.46 -27.47 16.10
C ASN A 122 39.98 -26.47 17.16
N GLY A 123 38.87 -26.68 17.86
CA GLY A 123 37.98 -27.81 18.05
C GLY A 123 37.15 -27.47 19.30
N GLY A 124 35.86 -27.76 19.30
CA GLY A 124 34.95 -27.33 20.37
C GLY A 124 35.33 -27.88 21.76
N ASN A 125 35.11 -27.06 22.79
CA ASN A 125 34.40 -27.49 23.99
C ASN A 125 34.04 -26.30 24.89
N ALA A 126 32.83 -26.36 25.44
CA ALA A 126 32.31 -25.44 26.44
C ALA A 126 32.87 -25.73 27.86
N CYS A 127 32.68 -24.74 28.73
CA CYS A 127 32.64 -24.79 30.20
C CYS A 127 33.97 -24.69 30.97
N SER A 128 34.16 -23.50 31.57
CA SER A 128 34.24 -23.28 33.02
C SER A 128 35.38 -22.32 33.38
N GLY A 129 35.03 -21.33 34.20
CA GLY A 129 35.89 -20.20 34.51
C GLY A 129 36.89 -20.44 35.64
N LYS A 130 37.66 -19.35 35.85
CA LYS A 130 38.42 -18.98 37.05
C LYS A 130 39.74 -19.75 37.31
N LEU A 131 40.89 -19.13 37.02
CA LEU A 131 41.79 -18.46 38.00
C LEU A 131 43.23 -18.29 37.47
N ALA A 132 43.75 -17.09 37.69
CA ALA A 132 45.11 -16.71 38.12
C ALA A 132 46.39 -17.26 37.45
N GLU A 133 47.13 -16.28 36.91
CA GLU A 133 48.57 -16.00 37.06
C GLU A 133 49.67 -16.88 36.41
N ASN A 134 50.53 -16.13 35.69
CA ASN A 134 51.95 -16.32 35.40
C ASN A 134 52.39 -17.40 34.40
N GLN A 135 52.72 -16.98 33.17
CA GLN A 135 54.12 -16.87 32.71
C GLN A 135 54.21 -16.44 31.23
N GLN A 136 55.00 -15.39 31.02
CA GLN A 136 56.02 -15.14 29.98
C GLN A 136 55.88 -15.77 28.57
N GLN A 137 56.21 -14.92 27.58
CA GLN A 137 56.63 -15.18 26.19
C GLN A 137 55.52 -15.26 25.13
N ALA A 138 55.21 -14.10 24.53
CA ALA A 138 55.53 -13.80 23.13
C ALA A 138 55.09 -12.36 22.83
N THR A 139 56.04 -11.47 22.59
CA THR A 139 55.79 -10.20 21.89
C THR A 139 55.44 -10.52 20.44
N GLU A 140 54.18 -10.83 20.17
CA GLU A 140 53.57 -10.44 18.90
C GLU A 140 53.04 -9.03 19.13
N TYR A 141 53.76 -8.04 18.65
CA TYR A 141 53.18 -6.72 18.47
C TYR A 141 51.98 -6.92 17.53
N PRO A 142 50.72 -6.69 17.96
CA PRO A 142 49.63 -6.59 17.01
C PRO A 142 50.04 -5.47 16.07
N ASP A 143 50.02 -5.71 14.76
CA ASP A 143 50.39 -4.70 13.77
C ASP A 143 49.60 -3.41 14.06
N GLU A 144 50.27 -2.45 14.69
CA GLU A 144 49.68 -1.23 15.22
C GLU A 144 48.96 -0.44 14.11
N SER A 145 49.38 -0.68 12.86
CA SER A 145 48.80 -0.12 11.66
C SER A 145 47.39 -0.68 11.38
N VAL A 146 47.17 -1.98 11.55
CA VAL A 146 45.87 -2.65 11.37
C VAL A 146 44.91 -2.22 12.48
N SER A 147 45.38 -2.18 13.73
CA SER A 147 44.58 -1.69 14.86
C SER A 147 44.15 -0.21 14.67
N ARG A 148 45.05 0.64 14.16
CA ARG A 148 44.73 2.03 13.80
C ARG A 148 43.74 2.12 12.64
N HIS A 149 43.87 1.27 11.62
CA HIS A 149 42.94 1.26 10.49
C HIS A 149 41.52 0.88 10.91
N CYS A 150 41.36 -0.21 11.68
CA CYS A 150 40.07 -0.60 12.24
C CYS A 150 39.47 0.49 13.16
N ALA A 151 40.30 1.20 13.93
CA ALA A 151 39.81 2.30 14.77
C ALA A 151 39.25 3.46 13.94
N VAL A 152 39.85 3.77 12.79
CA VAL A 152 39.35 4.78 11.84
C VAL A 152 38.05 4.33 11.20
N GLU A 153 37.97 3.09 10.71
CA GLU A 153 36.73 2.55 10.13
C GLU A 153 35.57 2.56 11.13
N ILE A 154 35.82 2.18 12.38
CA ILE A 154 34.83 2.25 13.45
C ILE A 154 34.40 3.70 13.70
N ALA A 155 35.34 4.67 13.65
CA ALA A 155 35.02 6.08 13.80
C ALA A 155 34.16 6.60 12.64
N ASP A 156 34.45 6.19 11.41
CA ASP A 156 33.71 6.55 10.21
C ASP A 156 32.30 5.95 10.21
N LEU A 157 32.16 4.68 10.57
CA LEU A 157 30.86 4.03 10.74
C LEU A 157 30.05 4.70 11.86
N LYS A 158 30.67 5.06 12.98
CA LYS A 158 30.02 5.83 14.05
C LYS A 158 29.59 7.21 13.57
N ALA A 159 30.40 7.89 12.75
CA ALA A 159 30.03 9.17 12.15
C ALA A 159 28.84 9.02 11.18
N LYS A 160 28.83 7.97 10.35
CA LYS A 160 27.72 7.65 9.44
C LYS A 160 26.42 7.38 10.20
N VAL A 161 26.48 6.60 11.29
CA VAL A 161 25.31 6.36 12.16
C VAL A 161 24.79 7.65 12.77
N ARG A 162 25.67 8.57 13.20
CA ARG A 162 25.24 9.88 13.73
C ARG A 162 24.55 10.73 12.67
N ARG A 163 25.09 10.79 11.45
CA ARG A 163 24.46 11.52 10.33
C ARG A 163 23.09 10.94 9.99
N LEU A 164 22.98 9.62 9.85
CA LEU A 164 21.69 8.97 9.55
C LEU A 164 20.63 9.21 10.64
N ARG A 165 21.05 9.30 11.92
CA ARG A 165 20.13 9.67 13.01
C ARG A 165 19.66 11.11 12.89
N GLN A 166 20.58 12.04 12.63
CA GLN A 166 20.22 13.44 12.42
C GLN A 166 19.28 13.60 11.21
N ASP A 167 19.59 12.96 10.09
CA ASP A 167 18.74 12.97 8.90
C ASP A 167 17.34 12.41 9.23
N LEU A 168 17.26 11.33 10.00
CA LEU A 168 15.99 10.75 10.44
C LEU A 168 15.19 11.73 11.33
N ASP A 169 15.84 12.43 12.25
CA ASP A 169 15.21 13.43 13.11
C ASP A 169 14.69 14.62 12.28
N GLU A 170 15.48 15.16 11.35
CA GLU A 170 15.07 16.24 10.43
C GLU A 170 13.89 15.80 9.54
N ARG A 171 13.89 14.56 9.05
CA ARG A 171 12.77 14.02 8.26
C ARG A 171 11.51 13.85 9.11
N ASN A 172 11.63 13.46 10.37
CA ASN A 172 10.51 13.37 11.29
C ASN A 172 9.90 14.75 11.60
N GLU A 173 10.72 15.78 11.77
CA GLU A 173 10.26 17.16 11.93
C GLU A 173 9.48 17.63 10.69
N MET A 174 10.02 17.41 9.49
CA MET A 174 9.33 17.73 8.24
C MET A 174 8.00 16.97 8.09
N LEU A 175 7.96 15.69 8.47
CA LEU A 175 6.72 14.91 8.48
C LEU A 175 5.68 15.48 9.45
N SER A 176 6.11 16.03 10.60
CA SER A 176 5.20 16.70 11.54
C SER A 176 4.58 17.94 10.91
N ILE A 177 5.41 18.79 10.28
CA ILE A 177 4.95 20.01 9.60
C ILE A 177 3.95 19.68 8.49
N TYR A 178 4.25 18.69 7.64
CA TYR A 178 3.31 18.31 6.57
C TYR A 178 2.01 17.71 7.09
N LYS A 179 2.04 16.97 8.20
CA LYS A 179 0.80 16.49 8.84
C LYS A 179 -0.07 17.65 9.31
N GLU A 180 0.53 18.66 9.95
CA GLU A 180 -0.18 19.87 10.38
C GLU A 180 -0.75 20.64 9.18
N GLU A 181 0.03 20.81 8.11
CA GLU A 181 -0.41 21.47 6.88
C GLU A 181 -1.57 20.74 6.18
N ILE A 182 -1.57 19.40 6.20
CA ILE A 182 -2.67 18.58 5.69
C ILE A 182 -3.94 18.84 6.52
N VAL A 183 -3.83 18.82 7.85
CA VAL A 183 -4.96 19.09 8.75
C VAL A 183 -5.51 20.49 8.50
N GLU A 184 -4.65 21.50 8.37
CA GLU A 184 -5.07 22.87 8.06
C GLU A 184 -5.84 22.92 6.72
N LYS A 185 -5.30 22.33 5.66
CA LYS A 185 -5.96 22.28 4.35
C LYS A 185 -7.30 21.56 4.41
N ASP A 186 -7.42 20.46 5.16
CA ASP A 186 -8.69 19.77 5.35
C ASP A 186 -9.72 20.64 6.07
N THR A 187 -9.31 21.44 7.06
CA THR A 187 -10.21 22.40 7.73
C THR A 187 -10.70 23.50 6.78
N VAL A 188 -9.85 23.98 5.87
CA VAL A 188 -10.25 24.98 4.86
C VAL A 188 -11.18 24.35 3.83
N LEU A 189 -10.88 23.15 3.34
CA LEU A 189 -11.71 22.43 2.38
C LEU A 189 -13.11 22.14 2.93
N THR A 190 -13.21 21.72 4.18
CA THR A 190 -14.50 21.49 4.84
C THR A 190 -15.31 22.77 4.97
N LYS A 191 -14.71 23.89 5.37
CA LYS A 191 -15.37 25.20 5.40
C LYS A 191 -15.88 25.63 4.02
N MET A 192 -15.03 25.54 3.00
CA MET A 192 -15.40 25.89 1.61
C MET A 192 -16.54 25.02 1.08
N ARG A 193 -16.56 23.72 1.40
CA ARG A 193 -17.67 22.81 1.05
C ARG A 193 -18.97 23.21 1.75
N GLN A 194 -18.90 23.61 3.02
CA GLN A 194 -20.07 24.08 3.75
C GLN A 194 -20.60 25.39 3.16
N GLU A 195 -19.75 26.37 2.90
CA GLU A 195 -20.13 27.63 2.26
C GLU A 195 -20.76 27.41 0.88
N ASN A 196 -20.17 26.52 0.07
CA ASN A 196 -20.73 26.16 -1.23
C ASN A 196 -22.13 25.54 -1.10
N PHE A 197 -22.33 24.66 -0.12
CA PHE A 197 -23.64 24.06 0.16
C PHE A 197 -24.68 25.11 0.58
N GLU A 198 -24.30 26.06 1.45
CA GLU A 198 -25.17 27.15 1.88
C GLU A 198 -25.53 28.09 0.71
N LEU A 199 -24.55 28.43 -0.15
CA LEU A 199 -24.77 29.20 -1.37
C LEU A 199 -25.73 28.49 -2.33
N MET A 200 -25.56 27.18 -2.53
CA MET A 200 -26.45 26.38 -3.37
C MET A 200 -27.88 26.34 -2.81
N LYS A 201 -28.05 26.27 -1.49
CA LYS A 201 -29.35 26.37 -0.85
C LYS A 201 -29.98 27.75 -1.07
N SER A 202 -29.21 28.83 -0.91
CA SER A 202 -29.67 30.20 -1.16
C SER A 202 -30.06 30.41 -2.62
N HIS A 203 -29.31 29.85 -3.57
CA HIS A 203 -29.63 29.91 -5.00
C HIS A 203 -30.97 29.22 -5.31
N ARG A 204 -31.24 28.06 -4.70
CA ARG A 204 -32.54 27.38 -4.88
C ARG A 204 -33.68 28.24 -4.35
N ALA A 205 -33.55 28.78 -3.15
CA ALA A 205 -34.56 29.67 -2.58
C ALA A 205 -34.80 30.93 -3.43
N LEU A 206 -33.73 31.49 -4.03
CA LEU A 206 -33.86 32.64 -4.94
C LEU A 206 -34.64 32.28 -6.21
N ASN A 207 -34.47 31.07 -6.76
CA ASN A 207 -35.28 30.60 -7.88
C ASN A 207 -36.75 30.45 -7.49
N ASP A 208 -37.03 29.86 -6.32
CA ASP A 208 -38.40 29.71 -5.82
C ASP A 208 -39.09 31.08 -5.65
N TYR A 209 -38.38 32.08 -5.10
CA TYR A 209 -38.89 33.45 -4.99
C TYR A 209 -39.08 34.13 -6.34
N ARG A 210 -38.22 33.83 -7.33
CA ARG A 210 -38.39 34.34 -8.68
C ARG A 210 -39.67 33.80 -9.31
N ASP A 211 -39.94 32.50 -9.17
CA ASP A 211 -41.17 31.88 -9.66
C ASP A 211 -42.41 32.47 -8.97
N GLU A 212 -42.33 32.76 -7.67
CA GLU A 212 -43.41 33.44 -6.93
C GLU A 212 -43.64 34.87 -7.45
N VAL A 213 -42.57 35.63 -7.71
CA VAL A 213 -42.66 36.97 -8.30
C VAL A 213 -43.31 36.93 -9.69
N ASP A 214 -42.94 35.97 -10.54
CA ASP A 214 -43.51 35.83 -11.87
C ASP A 214 -44.99 35.42 -11.81
N ALA A 215 -45.39 34.55 -10.88
CA ALA A 215 -46.80 34.22 -10.64
C ALA A 215 -47.62 35.42 -10.13
N LEU A 216 -47.04 36.27 -9.29
CA LEU A 216 -47.69 37.50 -8.82
C LEU A 216 -47.83 38.53 -9.93
N ARG A 217 -46.85 38.64 -10.84
CA ARG A 217 -46.94 39.51 -12.03
C ARG A 217 -48.09 39.09 -12.94
N GLU A 218 -48.22 37.81 -13.26
CA GLU A 218 -49.31 37.32 -14.11
C GLU A 218 -50.69 37.59 -13.47
N LYS A 219 -50.80 37.43 -12.15
CA LYS A 219 -52.02 37.77 -11.41
C LYS A 219 -52.32 39.27 -11.47
N SER A 220 -51.31 40.13 -11.30
CA SER A 220 -51.46 41.59 -11.43
C SER A 220 -51.98 41.96 -12.82
N GLU A 221 -51.33 41.48 -13.88
CA GLU A 221 -51.77 41.76 -15.26
C GLU A 221 -53.19 41.25 -15.54
N ARG A 222 -53.59 40.14 -14.92
CA ARG A 222 -54.97 39.63 -15.01
C ARG A 222 -55.96 40.52 -14.27
N CYS A 223 -55.60 41.04 -13.10
CA CYS A 223 -56.40 42.01 -12.36
C CYS A 223 -56.59 43.28 -13.18
N ASP A 224 -55.51 43.85 -13.75
CA ASP A 224 -55.57 45.06 -14.58
C ASP A 224 -56.55 44.87 -15.76
N ARG A 225 -56.48 43.72 -16.47
CA ARG A 225 -57.41 43.40 -17.56
C ARG A 225 -58.87 43.30 -17.09
N LEU A 226 -59.11 42.71 -15.92
CA LEU A 226 -60.46 42.61 -15.36
C LEU A 226 -60.99 43.97 -14.92
N GLU A 227 -60.12 44.85 -14.41
CA GLU A 227 -60.47 46.24 -14.07
C GLU A 227 -60.89 47.01 -15.32
N GLU A 228 -60.13 46.92 -16.42
CA GLU A 228 -60.49 47.52 -17.72
C GLU A 228 -61.82 46.98 -18.28
N ASP A 229 -62.09 45.68 -18.14
CA ASP A 229 -63.39 45.08 -18.53
C ASP A 229 -64.53 45.62 -17.65
N CYS A 230 -64.31 45.73 -16.34
CA CYS A 230 -65.29 46.28 -15.41
C CYS A 230 -65.61 47.75 -15.73
N GLU A 231 -64.62 48.57 -16.06
CA GLU A 231 -64.82 49.95 -16.50
C GLU A 231 -65.66 50.01 -17.78
N ARG A 232 -65.31 49.22 -18.80
CA ARG A 232 -66.09 49.13 -20.04
C ARG A 232 -67.54 48.69 -19.82
N MET A 233 -67.79 47.78 -18.88
CA MET A 233 -69.15 47.36 -18.55
C MET A 233 -69.93 48.43 -17.79
N LYS A 234 -69.28 49.22 -16.94
CA LYS A 234 -69.92 50.38 -16.28
C LYS A 234 -70.34 51.44 -17.30
N GLU A 235 -69.47 51.79 -18.25
CA GLU A 235 -69.78 52.74 -19.32
C GLU A 235 -71.00 52.29 -20.13
N LYS A 236 -71.06 51.01 -20.53
CA LYS A 236 -72.23 50.46 -21.24
C LYS A 236 -73.51 50.51 -20.42
N LEU A 237 -73.40 50.33 -19.11
CA LEU A 237 -74.55 50.38 -18.20
C LEU A 237 -75.06 51.83 -18.11
N GLU A 238 -74.17 52.81 -17.99
CA GLU A 238 -74.50 54.23 -18.05
C GLU A 238 -75.17 54.63 -19.38
N GLU A 239 -74.68 54.12 -20.52
CA GLU A 239 -75.31 54.31 -21.82
C GLU A 239 -76.74 53.75 -21.86
N LEU A 240 -76.96 52.53 -21.36
CA LEU A 240 -78.28 51.90 -21.31
C LEU A 240 -79.25 52.70 -20.41
N ASP A 241 -78.79 53.14 -19.24
CA ASP A 241 -79.57 53.99 -18.34
C ASP A 241 -79.94 55.32 -19.00
N PHE A 242 -79.01 55.91 -19.76
CA PHE A 242 -79.28 57.11 -20.55
C PHE A 242 -80.37 56.86 -21.60
N TYR A 243 -80.31 55.78 -22.39
CA TYR A 243 -81.35 55.47 -23.38
C TYR A 243 -82.71 55.17 -22.73
N LYS A 244 -82.72 54.46 -21.61
CA LYS A 244 -83.94 54.15 -20.86
C LYS A 244 -84.64 55.42 -20.37
N SER A 245 -83.88 56.35 -19.79
CA SER A 245 -84.40 57.63 -19.30
C SER A 245 -85.02 58.53 -20.37
N ARG A 246 -84.80 58.22 -21.66
CA ARG A 246 -85.33 58.96 -22.81
C ARG A 246 -86.57 58.30 -23.43
N ILE A 247 -86.83 57.05 -23.08
CA ILE A 247 -88.02 56.30 -23.50
C ILE A 247 -89.14 56.44 -22.47
N ASP A 248 -88.80 56.52 -21.18
CA ASP A 248 -89.70 56.86 -20.07
C ASP A 248 -90.03 58.36 -20.02
#